data_AF-A0AAN1XXT1-F1
#
_entry.id   AF-A0AAN1XXT1-F1
#
_cell.length_a   1.000
_cell.length_b   1.000
_cell.length_c   1.000
_cell.angle_alpha   90.00
_cell.angle_beta   90.00
_cell.angle_gamma   90.00
#
_symmetry.space_group_name_H-M   'P 1'
#
loop_
_entity.id
_entity.type
_entity.pdbx_description
1 polymer ?
#
loop_
_entity_poly.entity_id
_entity_poly.type
_entity_poly.pdbx_seq_one_letter_code
_entity_poly.pdbx_strand_id
1 'polypeptide(L)'
;MLLGVTTRRPRSEICTVATDQSLRDVLGRVYVARYFPAAAKVRAQALVANLQATLADDIRTLDWMSPQTKAEAETKLAAFTKKIGYPDVWEDYAKLSVARAPMRRTSSPWRASTRRVSSRRSARRRTARAGG
;
A
#
# COMPACT_ATOMS: atom_id res chain seq x y z
N MET A 1 4.05 14.57 -22.67
CA MET A 1 2.76 14.02 -23.12
C MET A 1 1.64 14.93 -22.65
N LEU A 2 0.91 15.57 -23.57
CA LEU A 2 -0.34 16.27 -23.27
C LEU A 2 -1.45 15.22 -23.28
N LEU A 3 -2.21 15.10 -22.19
CA LEU A 3 -3.25 14.09 -22.02
C LEU A 3 -4.50 14.31 -22.92
N GLY A 4 -4.47 15.27 -23.84
CA GLY A 4 -5.60 15.58 -24.74
C GLY A 4 -6.86 16.09 -24.04
N VAL A 5 -6.80 16.42 -22.75
CA VAL A 5 -8.00 16.80 -21.97
C VAL A 5 -8.35 18.26 -22.23
N THR A 6 -9.53 18.50 -22.79
CA THR A 6 -10.02 19.83 -23.20
C THR A 6 -10.68 20.61 -22.06
N THR A 7 -11.18 19.93 -21.03
CA THR A 7 -11.92 20.55 -19.91
C THR A 7 -11.37 20.09 -18.56
N ARG A 8 -11.29 21.03 -17.61
CA ARG A 8 -10.88 20.71 -16.23
C ARG A 8 -11.95 19.86 -15.53
N ARG A 9 -11.51 18.83 -14.82
CA ARG A 9 -12.37 17.99 -13.96
C ARG A 9 -13.27 18.82 -13.03
N PRO A 10 -14.50 18.35 -12.73
CA PRO A 10 -15.41 19.03 -11.83
C PRO A 10 -14.81 19.17 -10.42
N ARG A 11 -15.22 20.22 -9.71
CA ARG A 11 -14.64 20.56 -8.39
C ARG A 11 -14.83 19.45 -7.36
N SER A 12 -15.98 18.77 -7.37
CA SER A 12 -16.27 17.66 -6.47
C SER A 12 -15.24 16.54 -6.61
N GLU A 13 -14.94 16.12 -7.83
CA GLU A 13 -13.97 15.06 -8.11
C GLU A 13 -12.56 15.45 -7.65
N ILE A 14 -12.17 16.72 -7.87
CA ILE A 14 -10.88 17.25 -7.39
C ILE A 14 -10.82 17.20 -5.86
N CYS A 15 -11.89 17.58 -5.17
CA CYS A 15 -11.96 17.53 -3.71
C CYS A 15 -11.90 16.08 -3.21
N THR A 16 -12.62 15.15 -3.83
CA THR A 16 -12.61 13.72 -3.45
C THR A 16 -11.21 13.12 -3.59
N VAL A 17 -10.54 13.35 -4.73
CA VAL A 17 -9.18 12.83 -4.97
C VAL A 17 -8.18 13.37 -3.95
N ALA A 18 -8.28 14.65 -3.60
CA ALA A 18 -7.37 15.25 -2.64
C ALA A 18 -7.62 14.78 -1.20
N THR A 19 -8.88 14.55 -0.83
CA THR A 19 -9.24 13.93 0.46
C THR A 19 -8.71 12.51 0.54
N ASP A 20 -8.93 11.72 -0.50
CA ASP A 20 -8.44 10.33 -0.59
C ASP A 20 -6.92 10.26 -0.46
N GLN A 21 -6.18 11.12 -1.19
CA GLN A 21 -4.72 11.18 -1.08
C GLN A 21 -4.21 11.48 0.34
N SER A 22 -4.97 12.25 1.11
CA SER A 22 -4.57 12.73 2.44
C SER A 22 -5.03 11.80 3.57
N LEU A 23 -6.18 11.13 3.41
CA LEU A 23 -6.88 10.35 4.46
C LEU A 23 -7.19 8.92 4.02
N ARG A 24 -6.41 8.36 3.08
CA ARG A 24 -6.66 7.03 2.49
C ARG A 24 -6.86 5.93 3.53
N ASP A 25 -6.07 5.94 4.60
CA ASP A 25 -6.07 4.84 5.57
C ASP A 25 -7.31 4.90 6.46
N VAL A 26 -7.78 6.11 6.81
CA VAL A 26 -9.02 6.30 7.56
C VAL A 26 -10.23 5.89 6.72
N LEU A 27 -10.28 6.32 5.46
CA LEU A 27 -11.33 5.90 4.53
C LEU A 27 -11.32 4.38 4.32
N GLY A 28 -10.13 3.80 4.15
CA GLY A 28 -9.93 2.37 4.00
C GLY A 28 -10.48 1.57 5.18
N ARG A 29 -10.31 2.06 6.41
CA ARG A 29 -10.86 1.40 7.61
C ARG A 29 -12.39 1.33 7.57
N VAL A 30 -13.05 2.42 7.21
CA VAL A 30 -14.52 2.48 7.10
C VAL A 30 -15.01 1.61 5.94
N TYR A 31 -14.29 1.60 4.81
CA TYR A 31 -14.62 0.77 3.66
C TYR A 31 -14.53 -0.73 3.99
N VAL A 32 -13.44 -1.15 4.63
CA VAL A 32 -13.24 -2.55 5.04
C VAL A 32 -14.34 -3.01 5.99
N ALA A 33 -14.70 -2.17 6.97
CA ALA A 33 -15.76 -2.48 7.92
C ALA A 33 -17.13 -2.71 7.26
N ARG A 34 -17.41 -2.05 6.12
CA ARG A 34 -18.71 -2.13 5.43
C ARG A 34 -18.76 -3.18 4.33
N TYR A 35 -17.67 -3.36 3.58
CA TYR A 35 -17.70 -4.07 2.31
C TYR A 35 -16.72 -5.24 2.20
N PHE A 36 -15.78 -5.39 3.13
CA PHE A 36 -14.75 -6.42 3.04
C PHE A 36 -14.89 -7.48 4.15
N PRO A 37 -15.64 -8.57 3.92
CA PRO A 37 -15.79 -9.62 4.90
C PRO A 37 -14.47 -10.37 5.12
N ALA A 38 -14.19 -10.76 6.37
CA ALA A 38 -12.97 -11.48 6.74
C ALA A 38 -12.77 -12.79 5.95
N ALA A 39 -13.86 -13.47 5.59
CA ALA A 39 -13.83 -14.68 4.75
C ALA A 39 -13.19 -14.45 3.37
N ALA A 40 -13.35 -13.25 2.79
CA ALA A 40 -12.69 -12.91 1.53
C ALA A 40 -11.16 -12.82 1.68
N LYS A 41 -10.67 -12.33 2.83
CA LYS A 41 -9.22 -12.28 3.13
C LYS A 41 -8.62 -13.69 3.17
N VAL A 42 -9.30 -14.62 3.85
CA VAL A 42 -8.84 -16.01 4.00
C VAL A 42 -8.76 -16.70 2.63
N ARG A 43 -9.80 -16.57 1.80
CA ARG A 43 -9.80 -17.15 0.45
C ARG A 43 -8.68 -16.58 -0.42
N ALA A 44 -8.46 -15.27 -0.38
CA ALA A 44 -7.37 -14.63 -1.11
C ALA A 44 -5.98 -15.08 -0.59
N GLN A 45 -5.83 -15.28 0.72
CA GLN A 45 -4.59 -15.80 1.30
C GLN A 45 -4.28 -17.23 0.84
N ALA A 46 -5.29 -18.09 0.78
CA ALA A 46 -5.15 -19.46 0.28
C ALA A 46 -4.76 -19.47 -1.21
N LEU A 47 -5.43 -18.64 -2.03
CA LEU A 47 -5.10 -18.52 -3.46
C LEU A 47 -3.65 -18.06 -3.67
N VAL A 48 -3.22 -17.01 -2.96
CA VAL A 48 -1.85 -16.50 -3.08
C VAL A 48 -0.83 -17.54 -2.62
N ALA A 49 -1.12 -18.31 -1.57
CA ALA A 49 -0.24 -19.38 -1.11
C ALA A 49 -0.09 -20.48 -2.17
N ASN A 50 -1.19 -20.88 -2.82
CA ASN A 50 -1.15 -21.87 -3.89
C ASN A 50 -0.34 -21.37 -5.09
N LEU A 51 -0.53 -20.11 -5.50
CA LEU A 51 0.24 -19.51 -6.59
C LEU A 51 1.75 -19.44 -6.27
N GLN A 52 2.10 -19.14 -5.02
CA GLN A 52 3.50 -19.16 -4.58
C GLN A 52 4.10 -20.56 -4.63
N ALA A 53 3.33 -21.59 -4.25
CA ALA A 53 3.79 -22.98 -4.33
C ALA A 53 4.02 -23.41 -5.79
N THR A 54 3.05 -23.15 -6.68
CA THR A 54 3.20 -23.47 -8.11
C THR A 54 4.39 -22.76 -8.72
N LEU A 55 4.60 -21.47 -8.41
CA LEU A 55 5.76 -20.74 -8.91
C LEU A 55 7.08 -21.30 -8.38
N ALA A 56 7.13 -21.78 -7.13
CA ALA A 56 8.31 -22.43 -6.59
C ALA A 56 8.63 -23.73 -7.35
N ASP A 57 7.61 -24.53 -7.66
CA ASP A 57 7.77 -25.76 -8.42
C ASP A 57 8.21 -25.48 -9.87
N ASP A 58 7.64 -24.47 -10.51
CA ASP A 58 8.06 -24.02 -11.85
C ASP A 58 9.53 -23.59 -11.86
N ILE A 59 9.98 -22.82 -10.86
CA ILE A 59 11.40 -22.38 -10.78
C ILE A 59 12.36 -23.58 -10.73
N ARG A 60 11.94 -24.69 -10.11
CA ARG A 60 12.76 -25.91 -10.00
C ARG A 60 12.83 -26.66 -11.34
N THR A 61 11.72 -26.74 -12.06
CA THR A 61 11.60 -27.54 -13.30
C THR A 61 12.10 -26.83 -14.56
N LEU A 62 12.32 -25.52 -14.54
CA LEU A 62 12.79 -24.76 -15.72
C LEU A 62 14.22 -25.12 -16.13
N ASP A 63 14.39 -25.76 -17.30
CA ASP A 63 15.71 -26.22 -17.78
C ASP A 63 16.62 -25.10 -18.31
N TRP A 64 16.06 -23.93 -18.63
CA TRP A 64 16.80 -22.80 -19.22
C TRP A 64 17.56 -21.96 -18.18
N MET A 65 17.33 -22.17 -16.88
CA MET A 65 17.98 -21.42 -15.79
C MET A 65 19.14 -22.21 -15.19
N SER A 66 20.27 -21.54 -14.95
CA SER A 66 21.38 -22.14 -14.22
C SER A 66 21.01 -22.40 -12.74
N PRO A 67 21.66 -23.36 -12.07
CA PRO A 67 21.38 -23.67 -10.66
C PRO A 67 21.54 -22.47 -9.72
N GLN A 68 22.52 -21.58 -10.00
CA GLN A 68 22.75 -20.37 -9.21
C GLN A 68 21.56 -19.41 -9.32
N THR A 69 21.06 -19.15 -10.52
CA THR A 69 19.92 -18.25 -10.74
C THR A 69 18.64 -18.81 -10.13
N LYS A 70 18.46 -20.14 -10.14
CA LYS A 70 17.33 -20.80 -9.45
C LYS A 70 17.36 -20.55 -7.94
N ALA A 71 18.52 -20.67 -7.30
CA ALA A 71 18.66 -20.42 -5.86
C ALA A 71 18.38 -18.94 -5.49
N GLU A 72 18.82 -18.00 -6.30
CA GLU A 72 18.50 -16.57 -6.11
C GLU A 72 17.00 -16.28 -6.31
N ALA A 73 16.37 -16.96 -7.28
CA ALA A 73 14.94 -16.84 -7.53
C ALA A 73 14.10 -17.39 -6.35
N GLU A 74 14.47 -18.54 -5.79
CA GLU A 74 13.84 -19.08 -4.58
C GLU A 74 14.01 -18.14 -3.38
N THR A 75 15.21 -17.56 -3.21
CA THR A 75 15.47 -16.57 -2.15
C THR A 75 14.57 -15.34 -2.29
N LYS A 76 14.37 -14.85 -3.52
CA LYS A 76 13.48 -13.72 -3.80
C LYS A 76 12.02 -14.09 -3.56
N LEU A 77 11.62 -15.31 -3.88
CA LEU A 77 10.27 -15.81 -3.62
C LEU A 77 9.99 -15.88 -2.11
N ALA A 78 10.95 -16.36 -1.31
CA ALA A 78 10.87 -16.40 0.15
C ALA A 78 10.78 -15.00 0.77
N ALA A 79 11.45 -14.00 0.18
CA ALA A 79 11.39 -12.60 0.63
C ALA A 79 10.06 -11.88 0.29
N PHE A 80 9.17 -12.52 -0.47
CA PHE A 80 7.93 -11.89 -0.94
C PHE A 80 6.92 -11.68 0.21
N THR A 81 6.66 -10.42 0.56
CA THR A 81 5.68 -10.07 1.59
C THR A 81 4.28 -9.87 0.99
N LYS A 82 3.35 -10.78 1.30
CA LYS A 82 1.94 -10.66 0.89
C LYS A 82 1.18 -9.57 1.66
N LYS A 83 0.57 -8.62 0.95
CA LYS A 83 -0.30 -7.58 1.52
C LYS A 83 -1.70 -7.70 0.91
N ILE A 84 -2.65 -8.26 1.66
CA ILE A 84 -3.97 -8.64 1.14
C ILE A 84 -5.07 -7.90 1.92
N GLY A 85 -5.85 -7.10 1.20
CA GLY A 85 -7.03 -6.40 1.72
C GLY A 85 -6.69 -5.18 2.57
N TYR A 86 -6.33 -5.41 3.83
CA TYR A 86 -6.11 -4.34 4.82
C TYR A 86 -4.91 -4.64 5.72
N PRO A 87 -4.21 -3.61 6.22
CA PRO A 87 -3.10 -3.80 7.14
C PRO A 87 -3.58 -4.27 8.51
N ASP A 88 -2.75 -5.04 9.22
CA ASP A 88 -3.06 -5.49 10.57
C ASP A 88 -2.92 -4.34 11.60
N VAL A 89 -2.13 -3.31 11.26
CA VAL A 89 -1.95 -2.11 12.07
C VAL A 89 -2.30 -0.87 11.24
N TRP A 90 -3.24 -0.07 11.74
CA TRP A 90 -3.65 1.21 11.16
C TRP A 90 -2.79 2.36 11.69
N GLU A 91 -2.60 3.40 10.86
CA GLU A 91 -1.94 4.63 11.29
C GLU A 91 -2.86 5.41 12.26
N ASP A 92 -2.28 5.97 13.32
CA ASP A 92 -3.01 6.76 14.30
C ASP A 92 -3.10 8.23 13.84
N TYR A 93 -4.32 8.67 13.60
CA TYR A 93 -4.65 10.02 13.16
C TYR A 93 -5.15 10.91 14.30
N ALA A 94 -5.01 10.52 15.58
CA ALA A 94 -5.51 11.30 16.73
C ALA A 94 -4.98 12.74 16.80
N LYS A 95 -3.84 13.04 16.16
CA LYS A 95 -3.23 14.38 16.14
C LYS A 95 -3.53 15.18 14.86
N LEU A 96 -4.39 14.66 13.99
CA LEU A 96 -4.77 15.34 12.75
C LEU A 96 -5.70 16.51 13.07
N SER A 97 -5.21 17.74 12.86
CA SER A 97 -6.03 18.96 12.95
C SER A 97 -6.51 19.38 11.57
N VAL A 98 -7.83 19.58 11.42
CA VAL A 98 -8.48 20.00 10.18
C VAL A 98 -8.83 21.49 10.25
N ALA A 99 -8.09 22.30 9.49
CA ALA A 99 -8.37 23.74 9.38
C ALA A 99 -9.19 24.05 8.12
N ARG A 100 -10.14 25.00 8.22
CA ARG A 100 -10.93 25.49 7.09
C ARG A 100 -10.06 26.43 6.25
N ALA A 101 -9.54 25.94 5.12
CA ALA A 101 -8.76 26.74 4.17
C ALA A 101 -9.27 26.55 2.73
N PRO A 102 -9.19 27.57 1.86
CA PRO A 102 -9.54 27.42 0.47
C PRO A 102 -8.56 26.45 -0.22
N MET A 103 -9.11 25.45 -0.89
CA MET A 103 -8.35 24.45 -1.63
C MET A 103 -7.71 25.08 -2.89
N ARG A 104 -6.51 25.67 -2.73
CA ARG A 104 -5.71 26.21 -3.85
C ARG A 104 -4.77 25.12 -4.37
N ARG A 105 -4.75 24.94 -5.70
CA ARG A 105 -4.12 23.81 -6.42
C ARG A 105 -2.62 23.61 -6.14
N THR A 106 -1.91 24.59 -5.57
CA THR A 106 -0.44 24.61 -5.52
C THR A 106 0.15 24.45 -4.12
N SER A 107 -0.65 24.51 -3.06
CA SER A 107 -0.18 24.29 -1.69
C SER A 107 -1.31 23.75 -0.84
N SER A 108 -1.49 22.43 -0.89
CA SER A 108 -2.31 21.75 0.10
C SER A 108 -1.64 21.97 1.48
N PRO A 109 -2.28 22.67 2.45
CA PRO A 109 -1.70 22.91 3.77
C PRO A 109 -1.34 21.60 4.51
N TRP A 110 -1.95 20.48 4.08
CA TRP A 110 -1.76 19.13 4.58
C TRP A 110 -0.38 18.52 4.27
N ARG A 111 0.31 18.97 3.21
CA ARG A 111 1.64 18.42 2.84
C ARG A 111 2.74 18.86 3.81
N ALA A 112 2.52 19.94 4.56
CA ALA A 112 3.47 20.45 5.54
C ALA A 112 3.42 19.66 6.86
N SER A 113 2.24 19.24 7.32
CA SER A 113 2.09 18.52 8.60
C SER A 113 2.38 17.01 8.51
N THR A 114 2.07 16.37 7.37
CA THR A 114 2.27 14.91 7.15
C THR A 114 3.75 14.51 6.99
N ARG A 115 4.65 15.45 6.70
CA ARG A 115 6.09 15.20 6.62
C ARG A 115 6.72 14.84 7.97
N ARG A 116 6.07 15.22 9.09
CA ARG A 116 6.55 14.96 10.46
C ARG A 116 6.09 13.60 11.02
N VAL A 117 5.07 12.97 10.43
CA VAL A 117 4.53 11.66 10.86
C VAL A 117 5.22 10.51 10.12
N SER A 118 5.43 10.65 8.79
CA SER A 118 6.04 9.61 7.96
C SER A 118 7.53 9.33 8.24
N SER A 119 8.27 10.28 8.84
CA SER A 119 9.69 10.12 9.19
C SER A 119 9.94 9.16 10.36
N ARG A 120 8.93 8.84 11.18
CA ARG A 120 9.04 7.84 12.26
C ARG A 120 8.98 6.39 11.75
N ARG A 121 8.50 6.18 10.53
CA ARG A 121 8.33 4.86 9.88
C ARG A 121 9.67 4.25 9.44
N SER A 122 10.65 5.07 9.03
CA SER A 122 12.00 4.61 8.68
C SER A 122 12.83 4.29 9.92
N ALA A 123 12.64 5.03 11.02
CA ALA A 123 13.35 4.82 12.28
C ALA A 123 12.92 3.51 13.00
N ARG A 124 11.61 3.25 13.13
CA ARG A 124 11.11 2.02 13.79
C ARG A 124 11.36 0.73 12.99
N ARG A 125 11.44 0.81 11.65
CA ARG A 125 11.78 -0.37 10.81
C ARG A 125 13.26 -0.73 10.88
N ARG A 126 14.15 0.21 11.21
CA ARG A 126 15.58 -0.06 11.42
C ARG A 126 15.86 -0.73 12.76
N THR A 127 15.19 -0.33 13.83
CA THR A 127 15.40 -0.93 15.16
C THR A 127 14.79 -2.33 15.30
N ALA A 128 13.72 -2.65 14.54
CA ALA A 128 13.14 -3.99 14.53
C ALA A 128 13.95 -5.04 13.73
N ARG A 129 14.96 -4.64 12.95
CA ARG A 129 15.84 -5.54 12.17
C ARG A 129 17.20 -5.77 12.85
N ALA A 130 17.48 -5.11 13.97
CA ALA A 130 18.77 -5.17 14.68
C ALA A 130 18.70 -5.93 16.02
N GLY A 131 17.58 -6.60 16.30
CA GLY A 131 17.33 -7.31 17.56
C GLY A 131 16.77 -8.72 17.35
N GLY A 132 17.30 -9.45 16.38
CA GLY A 132 17.01 -10.86 16.10
C GLY A 132 18.25 -11.54 15.57
#